data_AF-A0A2A5HX37-F1
#
_entry.id   AF-A0A2A5HX37-F1
#
_cell.length_a   1.000
_cell.length_b   1.000
_cell.length_c   1.000
_cell.angle_alpha   90.00
_cell.angle_beta   90.00
_cell.angle_gamma   90.00
#
_symmetry.space_group_name_H-M   'P 1'
#
loop_
_entity.id
_entity.type
_entity.pdbx_description
1 polymer ?
#
loop_
_entity_poly.entity_id
_entity_poly.type
_entity_poly.pdbx_seq_one_letter_code
_entity_poly.pdbx_strand_id
1 'polypeptide(L)' 'MNLAISHDHVTASVVLDKYDIAKPFDKQSKKELRDIAKSEGFCFARDIDAHETIPIRFVDGRWKKAPLPEAGLES' A
#
# COMPACT_ATOMS: atom_id res chain seq x y z
N MET A 1 -12.56 20.74 0.79
CA MET A 1 -11.16 20.61 0.35
C MET A 1 -11.10 19.36 -0.52
N ASN A 2 -10.92 19.49 -1.84
CA ASN A 2 -10.76 18.34 -2.74
C ASN A 2 -9.29 17.92 -2.71
N LEU A 3 -8.94 16.90 -1.93
CA LEU A 3 -7.65 16.23 -2.08
C LEU A 3 -7.72 15.42 -3.38
N ALA A 4 -7.05 15.92 -4.42
CA ALA A 4 -6.69 15.08 -5.55
C ALA A 4 -5.80 13.95 -5.02
N ILE A 5 -6.32 12.73 -4.98
CA ILE A 5 -5.53 11.54 -4.65
C ILE A 5 -4.60 11.33 -5.86
N SER A 6 -3.38 11.87 -5.77
CA SER A 6 -2.34 11.64 -6.76
C SER A 6 -1.95 10.17 -6.71
N HIS A 7 -2.10 9.46 -7.83
CA HIS A 7 -1.63 8.08 -8.03
C HIS A 7 -0.11 7.91 -7.84
N ASP A 8 0.62 9.01 -7.63
CA ASP A 8 2.08 9.04 -7.42
C ASP A 8 2.49 9.04 -5.93
N HIS A 9 1.56 9.20 -4.99
CA HIS A 9 1.93 9.35 -3.58
C HIS A 9 2.17 7.99 -2.91
N VAL A 10 3.43 7.54 -2.94
CA VAL A 10 3.93 6.48 -2.07
C VAL A 10 3.80 6.93 -0.62
N THR A 11 3.00 6.21 0.18
CA THR A 11 2.74 6.55 1.57
C THR A 11 3.61 5.80 2.56
N ALA A 12 4.29 4.73 2.15
CA ALA A 12 5.16 3.94 3.02
C ALA A 12 6.19 3.15 2.22
N SER A 13 7.29 2.79 2.87
CA SER A 13 8.28 1.82 2.39
C SER A 13 8.03 0.47 3.05
N VAL A 14 7.94 -0.59 2.25
CA VAL A 14 7.64 -1.94 2.72
C VAL A 14 8.57 -2.97 2.06
N VAL A 15 8.63 -4.15 2.68
CA VAL A 15 9.15 -5.36 2.05
C VAL A 15 8.00 -6.36 1.94
N LEU A 16 7.74 -6.88 0.74
CA LEU A 16 6.79 -7.95 0.54
C LEU A 16 7.43 -9.30 0.88
N ASP A 17 6.75 -10.10 1.69
CA ASP A 17 7.14 -11.50 1.84
C ASP A 17 6.48 -12.41 0.78
N LYS A 18 6.90 -13.68 0.75
CA LYS A 18 6.41 -14.69 -0.19
C LYS A 18 4.90 -14.98 -0.13
N TYR A 19 4.19 -14.42 0.85
CA TYR A 19 2.74 -14.54 1.00
C TYR A 19 2.02 -13.22 0.71
N ASP A 20 2.68 -12.31 -0.01
CA ASP A 20 2.20 -10.97 -0.36
C ASP A 20 1.88 -10.11 0.87
N ILE A 21 2.50 -10.37 2.02
CA ILE A 21 2.34 -9.56 3.22
C ILE A 21 3.37 -8.42 3.19
N ALA A 22 2.88 -7.19 3.16
CA ALA A 22 3.68 -5.98 3.20
C ALA A 22 4.08 -5.65 4.65
N LYS A 23 5.38 -5.71 4.94
CA LYS A 23 5.93 -5.35 6.24
C LYS A 23 6.59 -3.97 6.15
N PRO A 24 6.30 -3.03 7.08
CA PRO A 24 6.95 -1.72 7.06
C PRO A 24 8.47 -1.87 7.20
N PHE A 25 9.22 -1.19 6.34
CA PHE A 25 10.68 -1.22 6.34
C PHE A 25 11.28 -0.47 7.54
N ASP A 26 10.68 0.67 7.89
CA ASP A 26 11.18 1.56 8.94
C ASP A 26 10.07 2.03 9.91
N LYS A 27 10.47 2.79 10.95
CA LYS A 27 9.57 3.28 12.01
C LYS A 27 8.53 4.28 11.50
N GLN A 28 8.87 5.13 10.52
CA GLN A 28 7.96 6.10 9.94
C GLN A 28 6.91 5.39 9.11
N SER A 29 7.32 4.48 8.23
CA SER A 29 6.42 3.64 7.42
C SER A 29 5.44 2.88 8.31
N LYS A 30 5.90 2.34 9.45
CA LYS A 30 5.01 1.68 10.43
C LYS A 30 3.97 2.63 11.02
N LYS A 31 4.32 3.89 11.29
CA LYS A 31 3.41 4.90 11.82
C LYS A 31 2.35 5.25 10.77
N GLU A 32 2.77 5.55 9.55
CA GLU A 32 1.89 5.90 8.43
C GLU A 32 0.89 4.78 8.14
N LEU A 33 1.37 3.53 8.00
CA LEU A 33 0.50 2.37 7.81
C LEU A 33 -0.49 2.17 8.97
N ARG A 34 -0.09 2.42 10.22
CA ARG A 34 -1.03 2.31 11.35
C ARG A 34 -2.11 3.39 11.28
N ASP A 35 -1.77 4.59 10.86
CA ASP A 35 -2.70 5.70 10.80
C ASP A 35 -3.68 5.51 9.62
N ILE A 36 -3.20 5.03 8.45
CA ILE A 36 -4.05 4.65 7.30
C ILE A 36 -4.96 3.47 7.62
N ALA A 37 -4.48 2.47 8.38
CA ALA A 37 -5.29 1.32 8.77
C ALA A 37 -6.54 1.72 9.57
N LYS A 38 -6.53 2.89 10.23
CA LYS A 38 -7.67 3.41 11.00
C LYS A 38 -8.65 4.24 10.17
N SER A 39 -8.23 4.77 9.03
CA SER A 39 -9.05 5.64 8.19
C SER A 39 -9.59 4.91 6.96
N GLU A 40 -8.70 4.47 6.08
CA GLU A 40 -9.02 3.99 4.74
C GLU A 40 -8.73 2.50 4.57
N GLY A 41 -7.68 2.00 5.24
CA GLY A 41 -7.22 0.62 5.09
C GLY A 41 -6.67 0.30 3.71
N PHE A 42 -6.37 1.28 2.86
CA PHE A 42 -5.78 1.10 1.52
C PHE A 42 -4.79 2.23 1.21
N CYS A 43 -3.64 1.92 0.62
CA CYS A 43 -2.68 2.92 0.13
C CYS A 43 -1.69 2.32 -0.88
N PHE A 44 -0.85 3.17 -1.46
CA PHE A 44 0.30 2.74 -2.26
C PHE A 44 1.58 2.78 -1.43
N ALA A 45 2.38 1.72 -1.52
CA ALA A 45 3.66 1.60 -0.85
C ALA A 45 4.77 1.28 -1.86
N ARG A 46 6.00 1.64 -1.54
CA ARG A 46 7.20 1.23 -2.28
C ARG A 46 7.68 -0.10 -1.73
N ASP A 47 7.70 -1.14 -2.56
CA ASP A 47 8.48 -2.34 -2.27
C ASP A 47 9.96 -1.99 -2.45
N ILE A 48 10.73 -2.09 -1.37
CA ILE A 48 12.15 -1.73 -1.36
C ILE A 48 13.00 -2.79 -2.06
N ASP A 49 12.61 -4.07 -2.03
CA ASP A 49 13.38 -5.15 -2.65
C ASP A 49 13.14 -5.19 -4.17
N ALA A 50 11.89 -5.03 -4.59
CA ALA A 50 11.53 -5.03 -6.01
C ALA A 50 11.61 -3.63 -6.67
N HIS A 51 11.85 -2.58 -5.87
CA HIS A 51 11.86 -1.18 -6.31
C HIS A 51 10.59 -0.72 -7.06
N GLU A 52 9.43 -1.36 -6.81
CA GLU A 52 8.15 -1.05 -7.46
C GLU A 52 7.15 -0.37 -6.50
N THR A 53 6.24 0.43 -7.06
CA THR A 53 5.09 0.95 -6.31
C THR A 53 3.95 -0.05 -6.39
N ILE A 54 3.46 -0.51 -5.25
CA ILE A 54 2.40 -1.52 -5.14
C ILE A 54 1.20 -0.98 -4.35
N PRO A 55 -0.03 -1.33 -4.74
CA PRO A 55 -1.19 -1.11 -3.90
C PRO A 55 -1.22 -2.15 -2.77
N ILE A 56 -1.52 -1.72 -1.55
CA ILE A 56 -1.69 -2.60 -0.40
C ILE A 56 -2.99 -2.28 0.35
N ARG A 57 -3.59 -3.30 0.96
CA ARG A 57 -4.83 -3.19 1.76
C ARG A 57 -4.65 -3.84 3.12
N PHE A 58 -5.23 -3.24 4.16
CA PHE A 58 -5.26 -3.78 5.50
C PHE A 58 -6.44 -4.74 5.66
N VAL A 59 -6.14 -6.03 5.86
CA VAL A 59 -7.13 -7.12 5.99
C VAL A 59 -6.67 -8.05 7.10
N ASP A 60 -7.58 -8.40 8.02
CA ASP A 60 -7.30 -9.32 9.15
C ASP A 60 -6.06 -8.94 9.98
N GLY A 61 -5.85 -7.65 10.23
CA GLY A 61 -4.72 -7.15 11.02
C GLY A 61 -3.38 -7.14 10.26
N ARG A 62 -3.37 -7.38 8.95
CA ARG A 62 -2.15 -7.44 8.13
C ARG A 62 -2.30 -6.59 6.86
N TRP A 63 -1.20 -5.99 6.42
CA TRP A 63 -1.12 -5.34 5.12
C TRP A 63 -0.79 -6.37 4.05
N LYS A 64 -1.63 -6.48 3.02
CA LYS A 64 -1.46 -7.42 1.91
C LYS A 64 -1.40 -6.67 0.58
N LYS A 65 -0.62 -7.17 -0.39
CA LYS A 65 -0.67 -6.69 -1.78
C LYS A 65 -2.11 -6.80 -2.28
N ALA A 66 -2.64 -5.68 -2.76
CA ALA A 66 -3.94 -5.66 -3.42
C ALA A 66 -3.73 -5.92 -4.92
N PRO A 67 -4.69 -6.55 -5.62
CA PRO A 67 -4.66 -6.51 -7.07
C PRO A 67 -4.74 -5.04 -7.51
N LEU A 68 -3.96 -4.69 -8.54
CA LEU A 68 -4.22 -3.44 -9.26
C LEU A 68 -5.68 -3.50 -9.73
N PRO A 69 -6.47 -2.41 -9.60
CA PRO A 69 -7.76 -2.38 -10.25
C PRO A 69 -7.49 -2.70 -11.73
N GLU A 70 -8.07 -3.79 -12.23
CA GLU A 70 -8.00 -4.11 -13.65
C GLU A 70 -8.43 -2.84 -14.36
N ALA A 71 -7.50 -2.18 -15.07
CA ALA A 71 -7.86 -1.09 -15.95
C ALA A 71 -8.91 -1.69 -16.87
N GLY A 72 -10.15 -1.20 -16.75
CA GLY A 72 -11.32 -1.84 -17.33
C GLY A 72 -11.01 -2.32 -18.74
N LEU A 73 -11.02 -3.63 -18.93
CA LEU A 73 -11.14 -4.22 -20.24
C LEU A 73 -12.58 -3.95 -20.68
N GLU A 74 -12.88 -2.70 -21.02
CA GLU A 74 -14.10 -2.36 -21.74
C GLU A 74 -14.00 -3.06 -23.10
N SER A 75 -14.94 -4.00 -23.31
CA SER A 75 -15.09 -4.83 -24.51
C SER A 75 -15.54 -4.03 -25.73
#